data_AF-A0A6I9Q7G9-F1
#
_entry.id   AF-A0A6I9Q7G9-F1
#
_cell.length_a   1.000
_cell.length_b   1.000
_cell.length_c   1.000
_cell.angle_alpha   90.00
_cell.angle_beta   90.00
_cell.angle_gamma   90.00
#
_symmetry.space_group_name_H-M   'P 1'
#
loop_
_entity.id
_entity.type
_entity.pdbx_description
1 polymer ?
#
loop_
_entity_poly.entity_id
_entity_poly.type
_entity_poly.pdbx_seq_one_letter_code
_entity_poly.pdbx_strand_id
1 'polypeptide(L)'
;MKYPSCSLRLNNNNILDLHDLQKTVNYFLAEPSQLAWLDLSFNSISHIDKVLCELRELRVLYLHGNSIFILSEVDRLGALPHLHSITLHGNLIETNKAYRNRGISALPQLKTMDFSAVTRQERVMAEIWHQSNSRIRSNKLLKS
;
A
#
# COMPACT_ATOMS: atom_id res chain seq x y z
N MET A 1 -2.81 -10.02 28.21
CA MET A 1 -3.89 -9.02 28.17
C MET A 1 -3.87 -8.40 26.78
N LYS A 2 -5.03 -8.27 26.10
CA LYS A 2 -5.14 -7.70 24.75
C LYS A 2 -5.64 -6.24 24.83
N TYR A 3 -5.24 -5.40 23.88
CA TYR A 3 -5.58 -3.99 23.82
C TYR A 3 -6.87 -3.74 23.02
N PRO A 4 -7.84 -2.97 23.54
CA PRO A 4 -9.02 -2.52 22.78
C PRO A 4 -8.64 -1.32 21.90
N SER A 5 -7.82 -1.57 20.88
CA SER A 5 -7.29 -0.56 19.97
C SER A 5 -7.53 -0.97 18.52
N CYS A 6 -7.82 0.00 17.67
CA CYS A 6 -7.88 -0.13 16.21
C CYS A 6 -6.60 0.38 15.54
N SER A 7 -5.53 0.56 16.32
CA SER A 7 -4.26 1.12 15.86
C SER A 7 -3.11 0.28 16.36
N LEU A 8 -2.16 -0.02 15.47
CA LEU A 8 -0.95 -0.74 15.80
C LEU A 8 0.26 -0.03 15.17
N ARG A 9 1.25 0.26 16.01
CA ARG A 9 2.50 0.92 15.59
C ARG A 9 3.66 -0.07 15.72
N LEU A 10 4.26 -0.41 14.59
CA LEU A 10 5.38 -1.34 14.43
C LEU A 10 6.57 -0.69 13.71
N ASN A 11 6.65 0.64 13.70
CA ASN A 11 7.76 1.36 13.07
C ASN A 11 9.10 1.18 13.82
N ASN A 12 10.23 1.28 13.11
CA ASN A 12 11.58 1.16 13.68
C ASN A 12 11.89 -0.20 14.36
N ASN A 13 11.49 -1.33 13.76
CA ASN A 13 11.67 -2.68 14.33
C ASN A 13 12.47 -3.65 13.45
N ASN A 14 13.16 -3.18 12.39
CA ASN A 14 13.91 -4.02 11.44
C ASN A 14 13.09 -5.16 10.83
N ILE A 15 11.77 -4.98 10.67
CA ILE A 15 10.89 -5.97 10.06
C ILE A 15 11.27 -6.15 8.59
N LEU A 16 11.52 -7.40 8.16
CA LEU A 16 11.94 -7.74 6.79
C LEU A 16 10.76 -8.14 5.90
N ASP A 17 9.77 -8.80 6.50
CA ASP A 17 8.57 -9.28 5.82
C ASP A 17 7.37 -9.31 6.80
N LEU A 18 6.20 -9.69 6.31
CA LEU A 18 4.94 -9.60 7.05
C LEU A 18 4.31 -10.98 7.33
N HIS A 19 5.05 -12.09 7.22
CA HIS A 19 4.47 -13.43 7.36
C HIS A 19 3.77 -13.66 8.72
N ASP A 20 4.26 -13.01 9.78
CA ASP A 20 3.74 -13.10 11.15
C ASP A 20 2.85 -11.91 11.53
N LEU A 21 2.50 -11.03 10.59
CA LEU A 21 1.68 -9.86 10.86
C LEU A 21 0.34 -10.28 11.49
N GLN A 22 -0.35 -11.27 10.92
CA GLN A 22 -1.64 -11.71 11.45
C GLN A 22 -1.52 -12.27 12.87
N LYS A 23 -0.45 -13.03 13.16
CA LYS A 23 -0.18 -13.52 14.52
C LYS A 23 0.08 -12.36 15.48
N THR A 24 0.86 -11.37 15.05
CA THR A 24 1.20 -10.17 15.83
C THR A 24 -0.05 -9.35 16.16
N VAL A 25 -0.89 -9.07 15.16
CA VAL A 25 -2.15 -8.34 15.34
C VAL A 25 -3.08 -9.13 16.26
N ASN A 26 -3.22 -10.45 16.06
CA ASN A 26 -4.05 -11.31 16.90
C ASN A 26 -3.56 -11.40 18.35
N TYR A 27 -2.24 -11.30 18.57
CA TYR A 27 -1.63 -11.34 19.89
C TYR A 27 -1.94 -10.07 20.68
N PHE A 28 -1.79 -8.90 20.06
CA PHE A 28 -1.92 -7.61 20.75
C PHE A 28 -3.35 -7.09 20.81
N LEU A 29 -4.18 -7.25 19.78
CA LEU A 29 -5.47 -6.57 19.68
C LEU A 29 -6.63 -7.44 20.15
N ALA A 30 -7.55 -6.84 20.91
CA ALA A 30 -8.79 -7.48 21.35
C ALA A 30 -9.71 -7.80 20.16
N GLU A 31 -9.79 -6.89 19.19
CA GLU A 31 -10.54 -7.04 17.93
C GLU A 31 -9.63 -6.82 16.71
N PRO A 32 -8.79 -7.82 16.34
CA PRO A 32 -7.85 -7.72 15.22
C PRO A 32 -8.47 -7.30 13.88
N SER A 33 -9.72 -7.71 13.62
CA SER A 33 -10.46 -7.39 12.41
C SER A 33 -10.84 -5.92 12.28
N GLN A 34 -10.81 -5.16 13.39
CA GLN A 34 -11.12 -3.73 13.43
C GLN A 34 -9.87 -2.85 13.29
N LEU A 35 -8.71 -3.42 12.95
CA LEU A 35 -7.48 -2.66 12.75
C LEU A 35 -7.65 -1.65 11.60
N ALA A 36 -7.65 -0.37 11.95
CA ALA A 36 -7.91 0.74 11.03
C ALA A 36 -6.64 1.56 10.71
N TRP A 37 -5.62 1.52 11.57
CA TRP A 37 -4.38 2.28 11.41
C TRP A 37 -3.18 1.38 11.69
N LEU A 38 -2.30 1.23 10.70
CA LEU A 38 -1.11 0.41 10.80
C LEU A 38 0.12 1.20 10.35
N ASP A 39 1.11 1.29 11.23
CA ASP A 39 2.38 1.94 10.92
C ASP A 39 3.52 0.91 10.92
N LEU A 40 4.06 0.69 9.72
CA LEU A 40 5.19 -0.16 9.40
C LEU A 40 6.38 0.66 8.88
N SER A 41 6.37 1.99 9.07
CA SER A 41 7.43 2.87 8.58
C SER A 41 8.80 2.57 9.19
N PHE A 42 9.88 2.98 8.52
CA PHE A 42 11.24 2.83 9.04
C PHE A 42 11.57 1.38 9.44
N ASN A 43 11.23 0.42 8.58
CA ASN A 43 11.61 -0.98 8.68
C ASN A 43 12.45 -1.35 7.44
N SER A 44 12.62 -2.64 7.18
CA SER A 44 13.41 -3.16 6.06
C SER A 44 12.55 -3.98 5.10
N ILE A 45 11.24 -3.70 5.04
CA ILE A 45 10.28 -4.47 4.25
C ILE A 45 10.59 -4.30 2.76
N SER A 46 10.82 -5.39 2.06
CA SER A 46 11.16 -5.38 0.63
C SER A 46 9.96 -5.64 -0.29
N HIS A 47 8.86 -6.15 0.26
CA HIS A 47 7.67 -6.54 -0.48
C HIS A 47 6.36 -6.13 0.21
N ILE A 48 5.35 -5.73 -0.58
CA ILE A 48 3.98 -5.52 -0.07
C ILE A 48 3.26 -6.87 -0.06
N ASP A 49 3.28 -7.57 1.07
CA ASP A 49 2.68 -8.91 1.20
C ASP A 49 1.15 -8.90 1.11
N LYS A 50 0.55 -10.01 0.61
CA LYS A 50 -0.90 -10.21 0.51
C LYS A 50 -1.60 -10.27 1.87
N VAL A 51 -0.89 -10.59 2.96
CA VAL A 51 -1.46 -10.55 4.32
C VAL A 51 -2.05 -9.18 4.66
N LEU A 52 -1.51 -8.09 4.09
CA LEU A 52 -2.07 -6.75 4.26
C LEU A 52 -3.49 -6.63 3.70
N CYS A 53 -3.84 -7.43 2.67
CA CYS A 53 -5.17 -7.44 2.06
C CYS A 53 -6.25 -8.05 2.97
N GLU A 54 -5.86 -8.78 4.02
CA GLU A 54 -6.78 -9.38 4.99
C GLU A 54 -7.31 -8.35 6.01
N LEU A 55 -6.63 -7.21 6.15
CA LEU A 55 -6.98 -6.12 7.06
C LEU A 55 -8.09 -5.23 6.46
N ARG A 56 -9.30 -5.78 6.29
CA ARG A 56 -10.39 -5.16 5.50
C ARG A 56 -10.86 -3.79 6.03
N GLU A 57 -10.70 -3.53 7.32
CA GLU A 57 -11.02 -2.24 7.97
C GLU A 57 -9.90 -1.20 7.91
N LEU A 58 -8.76 -1.54 7.30
CA LEU A 58 -7.60 -0.65 7.26
C LEU A 58 -7.89 0.63 6.46
N ARG A 59 -7.65 1.77 7.11
CA ARG A 59 -7.91 3.13 6.60
C ARG A 59 -6.62 3.89 6.33
N VAL A 60 -5.60 3.66 7.16
CA VAL A 60 -4.30 4.31 7.08
C VAL A 60 -3.19 3.26 7.18
N LEU A 61 -2.28 3.30 6.22
CA LEU A 61 -1.12 2.41 6.16
C LEU A 61 0.16 3.21 5.93
N TYR A 62 1.10 3.16 6.86
CA TYR A 62 2.42 3.75 6.68
C TYR A 62 3.46 2.70 6.33
N LEU A 63 4.06 2.82 5.14
CA LEU A 63 5.13 1.95 4.63
C LEU A 63 6.37 2.76 4.21
N HIS A 64 6.44 4.06 4.54
CA HIS A 64 7.58 4.89 4.13
C HIS A 64 8.87 4.50 4.85
N GLY A 65 10.03 4.77 4.23
CA GLY A 65 11.32 4.39 4.78
C GLY A 65 11.49 2.88 4.92
N ASN A 66 11.13 2.14 3.87
CA ASN A 66 11.34 0.69 3.75
C ASN A 66 12.16 0.39 2.48
N SER A 67 12.27 -0.88 2.10
CA SER A 67 13.05 -1.34 0.95
C SER A 67 12.19 -1.86 -0.20
N ILE A 68 10.92 -1.42 -0.30
CA ILE A 68 9.99 -1.91 -1.33
C ILE A 68 10.52 -1.51 -2.70
N PHE A 69 10.71 -2.49 -3.58
CA PHE A 69 11.37 -2.28 -4.88
C PHE A 69 10.49 -2.65 -6.08
N ILE A 70 9.36 -3.34 -5.88
CA ILE A 70 8.46 -3.75 -6.96
C ILE A 70 7.18 -2.88 -6.96
N LEU A 71 7.11 -1.95 -7.91
CA LEU A 71 6.00 -0.98 -7.98
C LEU A 71 4.62 -1.65 -8.20
N SER A 72 4.55 -2.77 -8.91
CA SER A 72 3.29 -3.47 -9.16
C SER A 72 2.68 -4.13 -7.93
N GLU A 73 3.41 -4.23 -6.82
CA GLU A 73 2.86 -4.83 -5.59
C GLU A 73 1.87 -3.91 -4.89
N VAL A 74 1.91 -2.60 -5.19
CA VAL A 74 0.92 -1.62 -4.71
C VAL A 74 -0.49 -2.02 -5.14
N ASP A 75 -0.65 -2.67 -6.29
CA ASP A 75 -1.93 -3.19 -6.80
C ASP A 75 -2.65 -4.10 -5.81
N ARG A 76 -1.90 -4.87 -4.99
CA ARG A 76 -2.48 -5.80 -4.00
C ARG A 76 -3.34 -5.04 -2.98
N LEU A 77 -2.95 -3.82 -2.64
CA LEU A 77 -3.66 -2.97 -1.68
C LEU A 77 -4.99 -2.44 -2.24
N GLY A 78 -5.26 -2.61 -3.54
CA GLY A 78 -6.55 -2.32 -4.15
C GLY A 78 -7.70 -3.16 -3.56
N ALA A 79 -7.38 -4.29 -2.93
CA ALA A 79 -8.34 -5.13 -2.23
C ALA A 79 -8.87 -4.51 -0.90
N LEU A 80 -8.30 -3.39 -0.43
CA LEU A 80 -8.66 -2.75 0.83
C LEU A 80 -9.72 -1.64 0.60
N PRO A 81 -11.01 -1.89 0.88
CA PRO A 81 -12.08 -0.98 0.47
C PRO A 81 -12.07 0.36 1.22
N HIS A 82 -11.49 0.40 2.41
CA HIS A 82 -11.50 1.57 3.29
C HIS A 82 -10.17 2.34 3.33
N LEU A 83 -9.13 1.84 2.64
CA LEU A 83 -7.80 2.44 2.65
C LEU A 83 -7.83 3.80 1.94
N HIS A 84 -7.72 4.89 2.69
CA HIS A 84 -7.77 6.23 2.12
C HIS A 84 -6.49 7.04 2.34
N SER A 85 -5.53 6.54 3.12
CA SER A 85 -4.22 7.17 3.29
C SER A 85 -3.10 6.13 3.24
N ILE A 86 -2.10 6.39 2.40
CA ILE A 86 -0.89 5.57 2.33
C ILE A 86 0.37 6.45 2.24
N THR A 87 1.48 5.95 2.76
CA THR A 87 2.81 6.53 2.51
C THR A 87 3.74 5.44 1.99
N LEU A 88 4.46 5.71 0.92
CA LEU A 88 5.39 4.81 0.25
C LEU A 88 6.74 5.48 -0.08
N HIS A 89 6.91 6.79 0.15
CA HIS A 89 8.18 7.50 -0.05
C HIS A 89 9.33 6.89 0.80
N GLY A 90 10.57 7.14 0.42
CA GLY A 90 11.73 6.53 1.04
C GLY A 90 11.84 5.02 0.78
N ASN A 91 11.17 4.51 -0.26
CA ASN A 91 11.33 3.14 -0.79
C ASN A 91 11.98 3.20 -2.18
N LEU A 92 12.56 2.09 -2.66
CA LEU A 92 13.18 2.05 -3.99
C LEU A 92 12.19 2.37 -5.13
N ILE A 93 10.90 2.01 -4.96
CA ILE A 93 9.84 2.32 -5.93
C ILE A 93 9.66 3.81 -6.21
N GLU A 94 10.07 4.71 -5.31
CA GLU A 94 9.95 6.16 -5.46
C GLU A 94 10.75 6.69 -6.67
N THR A 95 11.86 6.02 -7.02
CA THR A 95 12.69 6.36 -8.18
C THR A 95 12.01 6.13 -9.53
N ASN A 96 10.89 5.39 -9.53
CA ASN A 96 10.14 5.09 -10.75
C ASN A 96 9.29 6.31 -11.17
N LYS A 97 9.43 6.77 -12.41
CA LYS A 97 8.64 7.89 -12.95
C LYS A 97 7.12 7.67 -12.89
N ALA A 98 6.68 6.41 -12.85
CA ALA A 98 5.27 6.05 -12.73
C ALA A 98 4.79 5.92 -11.28
N TYR A 99 5.65 6.11 -10.28
CA TYR A 99 5.37 5.86 -8.86
C TYR A 99 4.02 6.41 -8.40
N ARG A 100 3.83 7.72 -8.52
CA ARG A 100 2.60 8.40 -8.08
C ARG A 100 1.38 8.03 -8.92
N ASN A 101 1.52 8.00 -10.25
CA ASN A 101 0.43 7.63 -11.16
C ASN A 101 -0.04 6.19 -10.93
N ARG A 102 0.90 5.27 -10.70
CA ARG A 102 0.59 3.88 -10.41
C ARG A 102 -0.09 3.73 -9.06
N GLY A 103 0.39 4.41 -8.01
CA GLY A 103 -0.28 4.42 -6.71
C GLY A 103 -1.72 4.90 -6.79
N ILE A 104 -1.97 6.01 -7.50
CA ILE A 104 -3.31 6.58 -7.67
C ILE A 104 -4.21 5.70 -8.53
N SER A 105 -3.68 5.13 -9.62
CA SER A 105 -4.44 4.23 -10.51
C SER A 105 -4.76 2.89 -9.83
N ALA A 106 -3.82 2.34 -9.06
CA ALA A 106 -4.00 1.08 -8.34
C ALA A 106 -4.97 1.21 -7.16
N LEU A 107 -5.02 2.38 -6.54
CA LEU A 107 -5.76 2.65 -5.31
C LEU A 107 -6.74 3.84 -5.50
N PRO A 108 -7.79 3.68 -6.31
CA PRO A 108 -8.73 4.75 -6.63
C PRO A 108 -9.45 5.32 -5.40
N GLN A 109 -9.52 4.59 -4.30
CA GLN A 109 -10.12 5.01 -3.03
C GLN A 109 -9.26 5.98 -2.20
N LEU A 110 -7.97 6.17 -2.53
CA LEU A 110 -7.07 7.03 -1.76
C LEU A 110 -7.51 8.48 -1.75
N LYS A 111 -7.46 9.12 -0.57
CA LYS A 111 -7.57 10.57 -0.40
C LYS A 111 -6.20 11.23 -0.29
N THR A 112 -5.23 10.54 0.30
CA THR A 112 -3.86 11.02 0.49
C THR A 112 -2.84 9.95 0.13
N MET A 113 -1.75 10.38 -0.52
CA MET A 113 -0.57 9.57 -0.81
C MET A 113 0.67 10.39 -0.49
N ASP A 114 1.56 9.85 0.35
CA ASP A 114 2.78 10.53 0.83
C ASP A 114 2.48 11.90 1.45
N PHE A 115 1.51 11.90 2.37
CA PHE A 115 1.02 13.09 3.07
C PHE A 115 0.45 14.20 2.16
N SER A 116 0.39 13.98 0.84
CA SER A 116 -0.18 14.89 -0.14
C SER A 116 -1.55 14.42 -0.58
N ALA A 117 -2.49 15.34 -0.76
CA ALA A 117 -3.82 15.01 -1.26
C ALA A 117 -3.74 14.42 -2.68
N VAL A 118 -4.62 13.45 -2.98
CA VAL A 118 -4.83 12.93 -4.33
C VAL A 118 -5.90 13.80 -5.00
N THR A 119 -5.46 14.67 -5.89
CA THR A 119 -6.31 15.64 -6.58
C THR A 119 -7.12 14.98 -7.71
N ARG A 120 -8.21 15.63 -8.12
CA ARG A 120 -8.98 15.20 -9.29
C ARG A 120 -8.14 15.15 -10.57
N GLN A 121 -7.25 16.13 -10.74
CA GLN A 121 -6.37 16.19 -11.92
C GLN A 121 -5.44 14.97 -12.00
N GLU A 122 -4.83 14.60 -10.88
CA GLU A 122 -3.95 13.43 -10.83
C GLU A 122 -4.70 12.13 -11.11
N ARG A 123 -5.97 12.01 -10.67
CA ARG A 123 -6.80 10.84 -11.02
C ARG A 123 -7.02 10.71 -12.52
N VAL A 124 -7.35 11.82 -13.19
CA VAL A 124 -7.55 11.83 -14.64
C VAL A 124 -6.25 11.44 -15.35
N MET A 125 -5.11 12.00 -14.92
CA MET A 125 -3.80 11.67 -15.49
C MET A 125 -3.41 10.20 -15.26
N ALA A 126 -3.63 9.67 -14.06
CA ALA A 126 -3.36 8.28 -13.71
C ALA A 126 -4.20 7.30 -14.55
N GLU A 127 -5.47 7.63 -14.79
CA GLU A 127 -6.37 6.84 -15.65
C GLU A 127 -5.88 6.81 -17.11
N ILE A 128 -5.54 7.97 -17.68
CA ILE A 128 -4.99 8.05 -19.05
C ILE A 128 -3.70 7.24 -19.16
N TRP A 129 -2.82 7.36 -18.17
CA TRP A 129 -1.58 6.61 -18.09
C TRP A 129 -1.85 5.09 -18.05
N HIS A 130 -2.82 4.64 -17.24
CA HIS A 130 -3.21 3.23 -17.16
C HIS A 130 -3.69 2.69 -18.52
N GLN A 131 -4.58 3.41 -19.19
CA GLN A 131 -5.12 3.03 -20.50
C GLN A 131 -4.05 2.99 -21.60
N SER A 132 -3.09 3.92 -21.59
CA SER A 132 -1.98 3.89 -22.56
C SER A 132 -1.10 2.65 -22.38
N ASN A 133 -0.80 2.27 -21.13
CA ASN A 133 0.07 1.12 -20.84
C ASN A 133 -0.63 -0.22 -21.05
N SER A 134 -1.94 -0.32 -20.81
CA SER A 134 -2.70 -1.52 -21.12
C SER A 134 -2.77 -1.77 -22.63
N ARG A 135 -2.99 -0.74 -23.43
CA ARG A 135 -2.97 -0.82 -24.91
C ARG A 135 -1.62 -1.26 -25.45
N ILE A 136 -0.52 -0.72 -24.92
CA ILE A 136 0.85 -1.11 -25.33
C ILE A 136 1.12 -2.59 -25.00
N ARG A 137 0.67 -3.08 -23.84
CA ARG A 137 0.82 -4.50 -23.46
C ARG A 137 0.01 -5.43 -24.36
N SER A 138 -1.24 -5.11 -24.66
CA SER A 138 -2.09 -5.91 -25.57
C SER A 138 -1.49 -6.01 -26.97
N ASN A 139 -0.92 -4.92 -27.49
CA ASN A 139 -0.28 -4.91 -28.81
C ASN A 139 1.04 -5.70 -28.87
N LYS A 140 1.74 -5.91 -27.74
CA LYS A 140 2.93 -6.77 -27.69
C LYS A 140 2.57 -8.26 -27.68
N LEU A 141 1.48 -8.63 -27.00
CA LEU A 141 0.99 -10.02 -26.93
C LEU A 141 0.41 -10.52 -28.26
N LEU A 142 -0.12 -9.64 -29.10
CA LEU A 142 -0.64 -9.98 -30.44
C LEU A 142 0.45 -10.12 -31.52
N LYS A 143 1.71 -9.79 -31.20
CA LYS A 143 2.86 -9.81 -32.12
C LYS A 143 3.92 -10.87 -31.76
N SER A 144 3.62 -11.76 -30.81
CA SER A 144 4.44 -12.90 -30.39
C SER A 144 3.70 -14.20 -30.70
#